data_AF-A6DUD2-F1
#
_entry.id   AF-A6DUD2-F1
#
_cell.length_a   1.000
_cell.length_b   1.000
_cell.length_c   1.000
_cell.angle_alpha   90.00
_cell.angle_beta   90.00
_cell.angle_gamma   90.00
#
_symmetry.space_group_name_H-M   'P 1'
#
loop_
_entity.id
_entity.type
_entity.pdbx_description
1 polymer ?
#
loop_
_entity_poly.entity_id
_entity_poly.type
_entity_poly.pdbx_seq_one_letter_code
_entity_poly.pdbx_strand_id
1 'polypeptide(L)'
;MSTRSYECHNCQRSNNYFQKYCASCELPAAVACLKSTGKGVLPSDLKIGLLPTSQSVGSDIHSDILLPTLSVKKQVCTLHFSGGLFHYISSHNENDIKFNNQDIIANQKYSLEHGCMIRFGEEEFELIYFNKHNRSPRLEKEFLSEYAHQSVSTSISRQLQTISFKHALLECHTVSDVFSLSLDTLLLMTGLERAYGFMITTHENGEIELQEILAKNSDFKTIVESDQQISQSIIKNSLHKHNSIYISNSDIIKEKSQSMFDFDIKTIICLPLNTTYSNSQKETIGILYVDKQYTSHRLPKKLESSLRTISTMAASTIHKQNNNKNPMPSSETQATIRHLKRELADLRKHLKTSSELIDKYDYGNPCAIKTRLRECRKDLLSLSKIISGSAHIPKVHKLEK
;
A
#
# COMPACT_ATOMS: atom_id res chain seq x y z
N MET A 1 -13.59 -18.72 -13.09
CA MET A 1 -12.92 -18.05 -11.95
C MET A 1 -11.96 -19.03 -11.31
N SER A 2 -10.64 -18.80 -11.38
CA SER A 2 -9.69 -19.58 -10.59
C SER A 2 -9.43 -18.82 -9.30
N THR A 3 -10.35 -18.94 -8.33
CA THR A 3 -10.11 -18.41 -6.98
C THR A 3 -8.84 -19.03 -6.43
N ARG A 4 -7.83 -18.20 -6.10
CA ARG A 4 -6.60 -18.68 -5.44
C ARG A 4 -6.99 -19.56 -4.26
N SER A 5 -6.36 -20.73 -4.17
CA SER A 5 -6.63 -21.72 -3.15
C SER A 5 -5.34 -22.18 -2.47
N TYR A 6 -5.47 -22.75 -1.28
CA TYR A 6 -4.39 -23.48 -0.62
C TYR A 6 -4.91 -24.84 -0.15
N GLU A 7 -4.03 -25.82 -0.08
CA GLU A 7 -4.32 -27.11 0.52
C GLU A 7 -4.03 -27.04 2.02
N CYS A 8 -4.99 -27.45 2.84
CA CYS A 8 -4.80 -27.47 4.28
C CYS A 8 -3.68 -28.45 4.63
N HIS A 9 -2.63 -27.99 5.30
CA HIS A 9 -1.51 -28.83 5.72
C HIS A 9 -1.92 -30.06 6.55
N ASN A 10 -3.02 -29.97 7.30
CA ASN A 10 -3.49 -31.05 8.18
C ASN A 10 -4.41 -32.07 7.50
N CYS A 11 -5.32 -31.65 6.62
CA CYS A 11 -6.33 -32.53 6.03
C CYS A 11 -6.36 -32.54 4.50
N GLN A 12 -5.46 -31.81 3.84
CA GLN A 12 -5.33 -31.67 2.39
C GLN A 12 -6.56 -31.14 1.65
N ARG A 13 -7.61 -30.72 2.38
CA ARG A 13 -8.78 -30.02 1.83
C ARG A 13 -8.31 -28.74 1.10
N SER A 14 -8.77 -28.52 -0.12
CA SER A 14 -8.62 -27.24 -0.80
C SER A 14 -9.53 -26.18 -0.17
N ASN A 15 -8.95 -25.04 0.19
CA ASN A 15 -9.62 -23.91 0.82
C ASN A 15 -9.40 -22.64 -0.02
N ASN A 16 -10.31 -21.68 0.12
CA ASN A 16 -10.13 -20.37 -0.49
C ASN A 16 -9.02 -19.60 0.23
N TYR A 17 -8.16 -18.92 -0.53
CA TYR A 17 -6.99 -18.18 -0.01
C TYR A 17 -7.30 -17.20 1.14
N PHE A 18 -8.50 -16.62 1.17
CA PHE A 18 -8.90 -15.66 2.20
C PHE A 18 -9.46 -16.31 3.48
N GLN A 19 -9.60 -17.64 3.52
CA GLN A 19 -10.10 -18.36 4.70
C GLN A 19 -9.00 -18.49 5.75
N LYS A 20 -9.25 -17.95 6.94
CA LYS A 20 -8.35 -18.06 8.11
C LYS A 20 -8.32 -19.45 8.75
N TYR A 21 -9.32 -20.27 8.47
CA TYR A 21 -9.48 -21.63 9.00
C TYR A 21 -9.85 -22.57 7.87
N CYS A 22 -9.39 -23.81 7.97
CA CYS A 22 -9.80 -24.84 7.03
C CYS A 22 -11.28 -25.15 7.20
N ALA A 23 -12.03 -25.19 6.10
CA ALA A 23 -13.46 -25.49 6.09
C ALA A 23 -13.79 -26.95 6.51
N SER A 24 -12.80 -27.84 6.59
CA SER A 24 -13.01 -29.25 6.92
C SER A 24 -12.56 -29.62 8.33
N CYS A 25 -11.36 -29.22 8.75
CA CYS A 25 -10.83 -29.57 10.07
C CYS A 25 -10.86 -28.42 11.08
N GLU A 26 -11.30 -27.23 10.66
CA GLU A 26 -11.40 -26.01 11.48
C GLU A 26 -10.08 -25.54 12.11
N LEU A 27 -8.94 -26.14 11.74
CA LEU A 27 -7.63 -25.68 12.15
C LEU A 27 -7.24 -24.41 11.37
N PRO A 28 -6.41 -23.54 11.95
CA PRO A 28 -5.91 -22.38 11.25
C PRO A 28 -5.24 -22.69 9.92
N ALA A 29 -5.46 -21.80 8.96
CA ALA A 29 -4.93 -21.89 7.62
C ALA A 29 -3.41 -21.67 7.58
N ALA A 30 -2.91 -20.78 8.42
CA ALA A 30 -1.50 -20.44 8.48
C ALA A 30 -0.71 -21.56 9.17
N VAL A 31 0.45 -21.89 8.61
CA VAL A 31 1.37 -22.93 9.13
C VAL A 31 2.61 -22.33 9.82
N ALA A 32 2.87 -21.05 9.58
CA ALA A 32 3.90 -20.26 10.25
C ALA A 32 3.49 -18.78 10.33
N CYS A 33 4.29 -17.95 11.00
CA CYS A 33 4.23 -16.50 10.85
C CYS A 33 5.60 -15.84 10.79
N LEU A 34 5.65 -14.68 10.13
CA LEU A 34 6.72 -13.71 10.27
C LEU A 34 6.39 -12.77 11.43
N LYS A 35 7.21 -12.76 12.48
CA LYS A 35 7.07 -11.84 13.61
C LYS A 35 8.09 -10.73 13.46
N SER A 36 7.63 -9.49 13.32
CA SER A 36 8.51 -8.31 13.26
C SER A 36 9.35 -8.21 14.54
N THR A 37 10.62 -7.85 14.41
CA THR A 37 11.47 -7.54 15.59
C THR A 37 11.38 -6.09 16.03
N GLY A 38 10.68 -5.24 15.25
CA GLY A 38 10.64 -3.79 15.46
C GLY A 38 11.86 -3.05 14.91
N LYS A 39 12.75 -3.75 14.22
CA LYS A 39 13.83 -3.13 13.45
C LYS A 39 13.25 -2.67 12.10
N GLY A 40 13.45 -1.40 11.77
CA GLY A 40 12.79 -0.73 10.65
C GLY A 40 11.69 0.20 11.15
N VAL A 41 10.60 0.31 10.39
CA VAL A 41 9.44 1.15 10.76
C VAL A 41 8.20 0.35 11.15
N LEU A 42 8.20 -0.97 10.95
CA LEU A 42 7.09 -1.83 11.33
C LEU A 42 7.10 -2.13 12.84
N PRO A 43 5.93 -2.20 13.49
CA PRO A 43 5.87 -2.37 14.94
C PRO A 43 6.30 -3.80 15.33
N SER A 44 6.92 -3.96 16.49
CA SER A 44 7.50 -5.23 16.97
C SER A 44 6.45 -6.29 17.35
N ASP A 45 5.19 -5.92 17.47
CA ASP A 45 4.06 -6.82 17.69
C ASP A 45 3.39 -7.29 16.39
N LEU A 46 3.82 -6.78 15.23
CA LEU A 46 3.31 -7.22 13.93
C LEU A 46 3.66 -8.70 13.70
N LYS A 47 2.62 -9.52 13.50
CA LYS A 47 2.73 -10.92 13.10
C LYS A 47 2.00 -11.15 11.79
N ILE A 48 2.68 -11.68 10.77
CA ILE A 48 2.09 -11.98 9.46
C ILE A 48 1.96 -13.48 9.29
N GLY A 49 0.73 -13.99 9.17
CA GLY A 49 0.48 -15.42 8.98
C GLY A 49 0.88 -15.88 7.57
N LEU A 50 1.56 -17.02 7.50
CA LEU A 50 2.01 -17.63 6.26
C LEU A 50 1.16 -18.87 5.95
N LEU A 51 0.54 -18.88 4.78
CA LEU A 51 -0.27 -19.98 4.26
C LEU A 51 0.61 -21.04 3.58
N PRO A 52 0.21 -22.33 3.58
CA PRO A 52 0.98 -23.41 2.96
C PRO A 52 0.88 -23.37 1.42
N THR A 53 1.31 -22.27 0.80
CA THR A 53 1.31 -22.02 -0.64
C THR A 53 2.43 -21.05 -1.00
N SER A 54 2.55 -20.68 -2.28
CA SER A 54 3.44 -19.60 -2.72
C SER A 54 2.85 -18.24 -2.37
N GLN A 55 3.60 -17.41 -1.64
CA GLN A 55 3.21 -16.06 -1.26
C GLN A 55 4.28 -15.05 -1.68
N SER A 56 3.88 -14.02 -2.42
CA SER A 56 4.77 -12.91 -2.78
C SER A 56 5.02 -11.96 -1.60
N VAL A 57 6.24 -11.42 -1.50
CA VAL A 57 6.65 -10.45 -0.49
C VAL A 57 7.06 -9.15 -1.18
N GLY A 58 6.59 -8.01 -0.69
CA GLY A 58 7.01 -6.71 -1.19
C GLY A 58 6.15 -5.54 -0.68
N SER A 59 6.51 -4.34 -1.12
CA SER A 59 5.77 -3.10 -0.81
C SER A 59 4.60 -2.81 -1.77
N ASP A 60 4.50 -3.59 -2.85
CA ASP A 60 3.40 -3.49 -3.81
C ASP A 60 2.08 -3.96 -3.20
N ILE A 61 0.99 -3.26 -3.52
CA ILE A 61 -0.34 -3.51 -2.94
C ILE A 61 -0.90 -4.89 -3.28
N HIS A 62 -0.43 -5.51 -4.36
CA HIS A 62 -0.82 -6.87 -4.75
C HIS A 62 0.07 -7.96 -4.12
N SER A 63 1.05 -7.58 -3.29
CA SER A 63 1.87 -8.53 -2.55
C SER A 63 1.04 -9.28 -1.52
N ASP A 64 1.20 -10.60 -1.46
CA ASP A 64 0.55 -11.45 -0.46
C ASP A 64 0.99 -11.08 0.96
N ILE A 65 2.27 -10.75 1.11
CA ILE A 65 2.91 -10.24 2.32
C ILE A 65 3.31 -8.79 2.05
N LEU A 66 2.42 -7.88 2.42
CA LEU A 66 2.56 -6.45 2.21
C LEU A 66 3.45 -5.80 3.27
N LEU A 67 4.57 -5.25 2.84
CA LEU A 67 5.55 -4.52 3.64
C LEU A 67 5.72 -3.10 3.08
N PRO A 68 4.83 -2.14 3.43
CA PRO A 68 4.70 -0.87 2.73
C PRO A 68 5.72 0.17 3.25
N THR A 69 7.00 -0.17 3.18
CA THR A 69 8.10 0.68 3.65
C THR A 69 9.01 1.05 2.49
N LEU A 70 9.62 2.24 2.54
CA LEU A 70 10.50 2.73 1.46
C LEU A 70 11.77 1.89 1.32
N SER A 71 12.18 1.18 2.37
CA SER A 71 13.32 0.28 2.36
C SER A 71 13.03 -1.04 1.65
N VAL A 72 11.76 -1.36 1.42
CA VAL A 72 11.32 -2.61 0.79
C VAL A 72 10.84 -2.35 -0.64
N LYS A 73 11.42 -3.08 -1.60
CA LYS A 73 11.02 -2.99 -3.01
C LYS A 73 9.59 -3.51 -3.25
N LYS A 74 9.01 -3.11 -4.38
CA LYS A 74 7.66 -3.53 -4.81
C LYS A 74 7.48 -5.04 -4.82
N GLN A 75 8.44 -5.76 -5.40
CA GLN A 75 8.49 -7.22 -5.40
C GLN A 75 9.89 -7.64 -4.98
N VAL A 76 9.97 -8.37 -3.89
CA VAL A 76 11.21 -8.72 -3.22
C VAL A 76 11.51 -10.19 -3.43
N CYS A 77 10.57 -11.06 -3.09
CA CYS A 77 10.73 -12.50 -3.29
C CYS A 77 9.38 -13.22 -3.25
N THR A 78 9.42 -14.53 -3.49
CA THR A 78 8.31 -15.42 -3.20
C THR A 78 8.73 -16.43 -2.15
N LEU A 79 7.92 -16.59 -1.11
CA LEU A 79 8.07 -17.68 -0.14
C LEU A 79 7.21 -18.85 -0.63
N HIS A 80 7.83 -19.97 -0.94
CA HIS A 80 7.16 -21.17 -1.45
C HIS A 80 7.16 -22.28 -0.41
N PHE A 81 5.97 -22.71 0.00
CA PHE A 81 5.83 -23.83 0.92
C PHE A 81 5.95 -25.17 0.18
N SER A 82 6.96 -25.98 0.53
CA SER A 82 7.14 -27.34 0.00
C SER A 82 7.80 -28.25 1.03
N GLY A 83 7.30 -29.47 1.20
CA GLY A 83 7.86 -30.44 2.14
C GLY A 83 7.80 -30.00 3.61
N GLY A 84 6.77 -29.24 4.00
CA GLY A 84 6.59 -28.77 5.38
C GLY A 84 7.37 -27.50 5.74
N LEU A 85 8.18 -26.96 4.83
CA LEU A 85 8.99 -25.77 5.03
C LEU A 85 8.73 -24.73 3.95
N PHE A 86 8.86 -23.46 4.32
CA PHE A 86 8.98 -22.35 3.38
C PHE A 86 10.39 -22.33 2.81
N HIS A 87 10.44 -22.06 1.52
CA HIS A 87 11.66 -21.86 0.78
C HIS A 87 11.63 -20.50 0.12
N TYR A 88 12.77 -19.82 0.15
CA TYR A 88 12.97 -18.60 -0.59
C TYR A 88 13.11 -18.90 -2.08
N ILE A 89 12.37 -18.16 -2.90
CA ILE A 89 12.54 -18.07 -4.35
C ILE A 89 12.88 -16.62 -4.68
N SER A 90 14.09 -16.42 -5.18
CA SER A 90 14.62 -15.09 -5.49
C SER A 90 13.81 -14.39 -6.57
N SER A 91 13.57 -13.09 -6.38
CA SER A 91 13.41 -12.18 -7.52
C SER A 91 14.80 -11.73 -7.99
N HIS A 92 14.92 -11.12 -9.16
CA HIS A 92 16.19 -10.74 -9.81
C HIS A 92 17.09 -9.74 -9.04
N ASN A 93 16.85 -9.47 -7.74
CA ASN A 93 17.55 -8.46 -6.94
C ASN A 93 18.02 -9.02 -5.58
N GLU A 94 19.33 -9.24 -5.45
CA GLU A 94 19.96 -10.00 -4.36
C GLU A 94 20.33 -9.16 -3.11
N ASN A 95 20.46 -7.83 -3.25
CA ASN A 95 21.06 -6.98 -2.19
C ASN A 95 20.10 -6.57 -1.07
N ASP A 96 18.80 -6.79 -1.22
CA ASP A 96 17.79 -6.25 -0.30
C ASP A 96 17.28 -7.27 0.71
N ILE A 97 17.78 -8.50 0.69
CA ILE A 97 17.28 -9.55 1.57
C ILE A 97 18.47 -10.23 2.24
N LYS A 98 18.34 -10.50 3.55
CA LYS A 98 19.34 -11.26 4.31
C LYS A 98 18.68 -12.36 5.13
N PHE A 99 19.33 -13.51 5.20
CA PHE A 99 18.93 -14.63 6.05
C PHE A 99 19.99 -14.86 7.12
N ASN A 100 19.64 -14.77 8.41
CA ASN A 100 20.58 -14.93 9.53
C ASN A 100 21.84 -14.04 9.37
N ASN A 101 21.66 -12.81 8.89
CA ASN A 101 22.72 -11.84 8.53
C ASN A 101 23.66 -12.24 7.37
N GLN A 102 23.34 -13.31 6.64
CA GLN A 102 24.04 -13.71 5.43
C GLN A 102 23.34 -13.15 4.19
N ASP A 103 24.15 -12.72 3.22
CA ASP A 103 23.67 -12.34 1.90
C ASP A 103 23.26 -13.60 1.11
N ILE A 104 22.25 -13.43 0.26
CA ILE A 104 21.65 -14.53 -0.49
C ILE A 104 22.28 -14.58 -1.88
N ILE A 105 22.51 -15.79 -2.39
CA ILE A 105 22.96 -16.02 -3.76
C ILE A 105 21.72 -16.16 -4.66
N ALA A 106 21.67 -15.45 -5.78
CA ALA A 106 20.56 -15.58 -6.73
C ALA A 106 20.34 -17.03 -7.18
N ASN A 107 19.08 -17.33 -7.46
CA ASN A 107 18.61 -18.60 -8.01
C ASN A 107 18.88 -19.84 -7.14
N GLN A 108 19.40 -19.65 -5.93
CA GLN A 108 19.51 -20.71 -4.94
C GLN A 108 18.25 -20.76 -4.07
N LYS A 109 17.75 -21.97 -3.84
CA LYS A 109 16.61 -22.25 -2.96
C LYS A 109 17.13 -22.35 -1.53
N TYR A 110 16.65 -21.49 -0.64
CA TYR A 110 17.00 -21.53 0.78
C TYR A 110 15.80 -22.03 1.58
N SER A 111 15.96 -23.14 2.29
CA SER A 111 14.96 -23.60 3.25
C SER A 111 15.00 -22.73 4.49
N LEU A 112 13.84 -22.24 4.90
CA LEU A 112 13.70 -21.35 6.04
C LEU A 112 13.32 -22.16 7.27
N GLU A 113 14.24 -22.26 8.21
CA GLU A 113 14.04 -23.00 9.46
C GLU A 113 13.29 -22.16 10.51
N HIS A 114 12.72 -22.84 11.51
CA HIS A 114 12.12 -22.17 12.65
C HIS A 114 13.14 -21.31 13.40
N GLY A 115 12.77 -20.08 13.72
CA GLY A 115 13.63 -19.10 14.39
C GLY A 115 14.61 -18.38 13.47
N CYS A 116 14.58 -18.64 12.15
CA CYS A 116 15.45 -17.91 11.24
C CYS A 116 15.08 -16.42 11.17
N MET A 117 16.11 -15.58 11.12
CA MET A 117 15.98 -14.14 10.98
C MET A 117 15.98 -13.78 9.50
N ILE A 118 14.91 -13.15 9.05
CA ILE A 118 14.71 -12.72 7.66
C ILE A 118 14.66 -11.21 7.63
N ARG A 119 15.50 -10.59 6.82
CA ARG A 119 15.49 -9.15 6.63
C ARG A 119 15.03 -8.81 5.22
N PHE A 120 14.05 -7.92 5.09
CA PHE A 120 13.60 -7.32 3.84
C PHE A 120 13.88 -5.82 3.91
N GLY A 121 14.87 -5.34 3.16
CA GLY A 121 15.38 -3.98 3.29
C GLY A 121 15.92 -3.73 4.71
N GLU A 122 15.28 -2.81 5.42
CA GLU A 122 15.56 -2.51 6.84
C GLU A 122 14.65 -3.25 7.81
N GLU A 123 13.55 -3.86 7.33
CA GLU A 123 12.59 -4.58 8.15
C GLU A 123 13.11 -5.99 8.46
N GLU A 124 13.01 -6.41 9.72
CA GLU A 124 13.51 -7.71 10.17
C GLU A 124 12.43 -8.53 10.89
N PHE A 125 12.40 -9.82 10.57
CA PHE A 125 11.37 -10.75 11.01
C PHE A 125 12.00 -12.05 11.51
N GLU A 126 11.40 -12.62 12.55
CA GLU A 126 11.63 -14.00 13.00
C GLU A 126 10.57 -14.92 12.39
N LEU A 127 10.98 -16.01 11.74
CA LEU A 127 10.06 -17.02 11.22
C LEU A 127 9.67 -18.02 12.31
N ILE A 128 8.39 -18.12 12.62
CA ILE A 128 7.87 -19.03 13.66
C ILE A 128 6.88 -20.01 13.04
N TYR A 129 7.30 -21.26 12.84
CA TYR A 129 6.38 -22.36 12.51
C TYR A 129 5.49 -22.72 13.69
N PHE A 130 4.22 -23.01 13.40
CA PHE A 130 3.25 -23.38 14.42
C PHE A 130 3.20 -24.89 14.69
N ASN A 131 3.50 -25.70 13.67
CA ASN A 131 3.54 -27.14 13.80
C ASN A 131 4.93 -27.57 14.32
N LYS A 132 5.07 -27.72 15.65
CA LYS A 132 6.18 -28.49 16.22
C LYS A 132 5.66 -29.90 16.45
N HIS A 133 6.24 -30.89 15.77
CA HIS A 133 5.91 -32.33 15.80
C HIS A 133 5.81 -33.00 17.20
N ASN A 134 5.95 -32.27 18.30
CA ASN A 134 6.05 -32.78 19.67
C ASN A 134 5.01 -32.20 20.64
N ARG A 135 3.89 -31.63 20.17
CA ARG A 135 2.81 -31.14 21.05
C ARG A 135 1.59 -32.06 21.00
N SER A 136 0.86 -32.14 22.12
CA SER A 136 -0.42 -32.85 22.11
C SER A 136 -1.43 -32.08 21.23
N PRO A 137 -2.32 -32.77 20.49
CA PRO A 137 -3.23 -32.14 19.53
C PRO A 137 -4.13 -31.04 20.12
N ARG A 138 -4.45 -31.11 21.42
CA ARG A 138 -5.24 -30.10 22.13
C ARG A 138 -4.46 -28.80 22.37
N LEU A 139 -3.24 -28.91 22.89
CA LEU A 139 -2.36 -27.76 23.11
C LEU A 139 -1.92 -27.13 21.79
N GLU A 140 -1.77 -27.95 20.75
CA GLU A 140 -1.51 -27.47 19.40
C GLU A 140 -2.70 -26.67 18.85
N LYS A 141 -3.94 -27.14 19.01
CA LYS A 141 -5.14 -26.41 18.59
C LYS A 141 -5.30 -25.08 19.34
N GLU A 142 -5.08 -25.06 20.66
CA GLU A 142 -5.14 -23.82 21.45
C GLU A 142 -4.04 -22.83 21.04
N PHE A 143 -2.79 -23.29 20.92
CA PHE A 143 -1.67 -22.46 20.47
C PHE A 143 -1.84 -21.92 19.05
N LEU A 144 -2.25 -22.78 18.12
CA LEU A 144 -2.56 -22.42 16.74
C LEU A 144 -3.69 -21.38 16.70
N SER A 145 -4.74 -21.58 17.48
CA SER A 145 -5.85 -20.62 17.56
C SER A 145 -5.38 -19.27 18.08
N GLU A 146 -4.56 -19.23 19.14
CA GLU A 146 -4.02 -17.99 19.70
C GLU A 146 -3.16 -17.24 18.69
N TYR A 147 -2.25 -17.94 17.99
CA TYR A 147 -1.42 -17.33 16.95
C TYR A 147 -2.20 -16.92 15.71
N ALA A 148 -3.19 -17.70 15.28
CA ALA A 148 -4.08 -17.33 14.17
C ALA A 148 -4.92 -16.09 14.50
N HIS A 149 -5.35 -15.94 15.75
CA HIS A 149 -6.01 -14.74 16.24
C HIS A 149 -5.05 -13.53 16.32
N GLN A 150 -3.76 -13.76 16.58
CA GLN A 150 -2.73 -12.73 16.63
C GLN A 150 -2.11 -12.39 15.25
N SER A 151 -2.22 -13.29 14.27
CA SER A 151 -1.79 -13.06 12.89
C SER A 151 -2.62 -11.96 12.24
N VAL A 152 -1.93 -10.95 11.70
CA VAL A 152 -2.33 -9.59 11.34
C VAL A 152 -3.76 -9.24 11.77
N SER A 153 -3.87 -8.43 12.84
CA SER A 153 -5.16 -7.82 13.17
C SER A 153 -5.69 -7.12 11.92
N THR A 154 -6.98 -7.31 11.59
CA THR A 154 -7.57 -6.71 10.37
C THR A 154 -7.36 -5.18 10.34
N SER A 155 -7.18 -4.55 11.49
CA SER A 155 -6.86 -3.13 11.62
C SER A 155 -5.46 -2.78 11.12
N ILE A 156 -4.43 -3.54 11.51
CA ILE A 156 -3.05 -3.30 11.06
C ILE A 156 -2.94 -3.55 9.55
N SER A 157 -3.52 -4.63 9.04
CA SER A 157 -3.55 -4.91 7.60
C SER A 157 -4.12 -3.73 6.79
N ARG A 158 -5.22 -3.15 7.27
CA ARG A 158 -5.84 -1.98 6.61
C ARG A 158 -4.99 -0.72 6.68
N GLN A 159 -4.29 -0.50 7.80
CA GLN A 159 -3.35 0.61 7.93
C GLN A 159 -2.20 0.45 6.93
N LEU A 160 -1.62 -0.75 6.84
CA LEU A 160 -0.56 -1.07 5.88
C LEU A 160 -1.03 -0.87 4.44
N GLN A 161 -2.24 -1.32 4.08
CA GLN A 161 -2.85 -1.07 2.77
C GLN A 161 -3.05 0.43 2.50
N THR A 162 -3.48 1.20 3.49
CA THR A 162 -3.65 2.66 3.35
C THR A 162 -2.31 3.36 3.13
N ILE A 163 -1.25 2.92 3.82
CA ILE A 163 0.12 3.43 3.64
C ILE A 163 0.65 3.06 2.24
N SER A 164 0.52 1.80 1.83
CA SER A 164 0.90 1.33 0.48
C SER A 164 0.21 2.14 -0.61
N PHE A 165 -1.12 2.32 -0.49
CA PHE A 165 -1.89 3.14 -1.43
C PHE A 165 -1.35 4.57 -1.53
N LYS A 166 -1.06 5.21 -0.39
CA LYS A 166 -0.48 6.56 -0.36
C LYS A 166 0.86 6.63 -1.10
N HIS A 167 1.72 5.63 -0.94
CA HIS A 167 3.00 5.58 -1.64
C HIS A 167 2.81 5.35 -3.14
N ALA A 168 1.96 4.40 -3.52
CA ALA A 168 1.65 4.09 -4.92
C ALA A 168 1.01 5.28 -5.65
N LEU A 169 0.22 6.11 -4.96
CA LEU A 169 -0.34 7.35 -5.53
C LEU A 169 0.72 8.34 -6.05
N LEU A 170 1.94 8.31 -5.49
CA LEU A 170 3.04 9.19 -5.95
C LEU A 170 3.54 8.82 -7.35
N GLU A 171 3.27 7.59 -7.79
CA GLU A 171 3.68 7.07 -9.10
C GLU A 171 2.55 7.15 -10.14
N CYS A 172 1.34 7.52 -9.74
CA CYS A 172 0.23 7.73 -10.66
C CYS A 172 0.45 8.99 -11.49
N HIS A 173 0.43 8.85 -12.81
CA HIS A 173 0.65 9.96 -13.75
C HIS A 173 -0.65 10.45 -14.39
N THR A 174 -1.65 9.58 -14.47
CA THR A 174 -2.96 9.89 -15.04
C THR A 174 -4.08 9.72 -14.00
N VAL A 175 -5.23 10.32 -14.30
CA VAL A 175 -6.46 10.14 -13.53
C VAL A 175 -6.91 8.67 -13.56
N SER A 176 -6.76 8.00 -14.72
CA SER A 176 -7.09 6.58 -14.87
C SER A 176 -6.22 5.71 -13.97
N ASP A 177 -4.93 6.03 -13.80
CA ASP A 177 -4.03 5.32 -12.86
C ASP A 177 -4.56 5.41 -11.43
N VAL A 178 -5.00 6.61 -11.02
CA VAL A 178 -5.55 6.84 -9.66
C VAL A 178 -6.83 6.04 -9.46
N PHE A 179 -7.74 6.02 -10.44
CA PHE A 179 -8.94 5.18 -10.37
C PHE A 179 -8.57 3.70 -10.30
N SER A 180 -7.71 3.21 -11.19
CA SER A 180 -7.25 1.82 -11.22
C SER A 180 -6.71 1.37 -9.86
N LEU A 181 -5.76 2.12 -9.30
CA LEU A 181 -5.19 1.83 -7.99
C LEU A 181 -6.23 1.90 -6.86
N SER A 182 -7.15 2.87 -6.91
CA SER A 182 -8.21 3.00 -5.91
C SER A 182 -9.14 1.80 -5.94
N LEU A 183 -9.61 1.38 -7.12
CA LEU A 183 -10.51 0.23 -7.25
C LEU A 183 -9.83 -1.06 -6.75
N ASP A 184 -8.57 -1.29 -7.09
CA ASP A 184 -7.82 -2.46 -6.61
C ASP A 184 -7.70 -2.46 -5.08
N THR A 185 -7.38 -1.31 -4.50
CA THR A 185 -7.30 -1.15 -3.05
C THR A 185 -8.64 -1.44 -2.40
N LEU A 186 -9.74 -0.92 -2.95
CA LEU A 186 -11.07 -1.14 -2.41
C LEU A 186 -11.48 -2.61 -2.49
N LEU A 187 -11.28 -3.27 -3.62
CA LEU A 187 -11.57 -4.70 -3.79
C LEU A 187 -10.77 -5.53 -2.77
N LEU A 188 -9.48 -5.24 -2.59
CA LEU A 188 -8.62 -5.92 -1.63
C LEU A 188 -9.06 -5.71 -0.17
N MET A 189 -9.45 -4.47 0.19
CA MET A 189 -9.86 -4.13 1.56
C MET A 189 -11.25 -4.65 1.93
N THR A 190 -12.13 -4.76 0.94
CA THR A 190 -13.55 -5.06 1.13
C THR A 190 -13.90 -6.52 0.87
N GLY A 191 -13.13 -7.22 0.02
CA GLY A 191 -13.43 -8.57 -0.43
C GLY A 191 -14.68 -8.67 -1.31
N LEU A 192 -15.12 -7.56 -1.89
CA LEU A 192 -16.25 -7.49 -2.81
C LEU A 192 -15.85 -7.89 -4.24
N GLU A 193 -16.84 -7.99 -5.14
CA GLU A 193 -16.67 -8.69 -6.42
C GLU A 193 -16.46 -7.75 -7.60
N ARG A 194 -17.05 -6.56 -7.58
CA ARG A 194 -16.97 -5.60 -8.67
C ARG A 194 -16.73 -4.19 -8.12
N ALA A 195 -15.96 -3.41 -8.86
CA ALA A 195 -15.65 -2.03 -8.53
C ALA A 195 -15.69 -1.16 -9.78
N TYR A 196 -16.28 0.03 -9.67
CA TYR A 196 -16.49 0.97 -10.76
C TYR A 196 -16.03 2.36 -10.32
N GLY A 197 -15.37 3.07 -11.23
CA GLY A 197 -14.89 4.43 -11.05
C GLY A 197 -15.58 5.36 -12.03
N PHE A 198 -16.29 6.36 -11.50
CA PHE A 198 -16.99 7.36 -12.31
C PHE A 198 -16.38 8.74 -12.10
N MET A 199 -16.16 9.47 -13.19
CA MET A 199 -15.91 10.91 -13.17
C MET A 199 -17.25 11.64 -13.31
N ILE A 200 -17.37 12.77 -12.64
CA ILE A 200 -18.54 13.63 -12.80
C ILE A 200 -18.19 14.76 -13.74
N THR A 201 -19.00 14.94 -14.78
CA THR A 201 -18.94 16.07 -15.69
C THR A 201 -20.22 16.87 -15.56
N THR A 202 -20.09 18.16 -15.24
CA THR A 202 -21.23 19.09 -15.20
C THR A 202 -21.28 19.83 -16.53
N HIS A 203 -22.37 19.66 -17.26
CA HIS A 203 -22.62 20.37 -18.51
C HIS A 203 -22.99 21.84 -18.24
N GLU A 204 -22.91 22.69 -19.27
CA GLU A 204 -23.22 24.12 -19.16
C GLU A 204 -24.67 24.40 -18.71
N ASN A 205 -25.59 23.47 -18.99
CA ASN A 205 -26.98 23.51 -18.55
C ASN A 205 -27.18 23.09 -17.07
N GLY A 206 -26.10 22.73 -16.36
CA GLY A 206 -26.13 22.25 -14.99
C GLY A 206 -26.47 20.75 -14.85
N GLU A 207 -26.61 20.02 -15.95
CA GLU A 207 -26.83 18.58 -15.91
C GLU A 207 -25.55 17.85 -15.51
N ILE A 208 -25.70 16.91 -14.58
CA ILE A 208 -24.62 16.08 -14.06
C ILE A 208 -24.60 14.78 -14.86
N GLU A 209 -23.52 14.54 -15.60
CA GLU A 209 -23.25 13.27 -16.28
C GLU A 209 -22.19 12.47 -15.52
N LEU A 210 -22.39 11.15 -15.47
CA LEU A 210 -21.46 10.20 -14.89
C LEU A 210 -20.72 9.49 -16.02
N GLN A 211 -19.44 9.80 -16.18
CA GLN A 211 -18.58 9.13 -17.13
C GLN A 211 -17.85 7.99 -16.43
N GLU A 212 -18.06 6.74 -16.86
CA GLU A 212 -17.25 5.62 -16.38
C GLU A 212 -15.81 5.78 -16.88
N ILE A 213 -14.86 5.73 -15.95
CA ILE A 213 -13.43 5.74 -16.24
C ILE A 213 -12.88 4.31 -16.27
N LEU A 214 -13.37 3.46 -15.37
CA LEU A 214 -12.89 2.08 -15.25
C LEU A 214 -13.88 1.22 -14.45
N ALA A 215 -14.01 -0.05 -14.84
CA ALA A 215 -14.67 -1.09 -14.08
C ALA A 215 -13.72 -2.28 -13.88
N LYS A 216 -13.70 -2.91 -12.71
CA LYS A 216 -12.85 -4.06 -12.38
C LYS A 216 -13.60 -5.13 -11.60
N ASN A 217 -13.21 -6.38 -11.79
CA ASN A 217 -13.68 -7.51 -10.98
C ASN A 217 -12.70 -7.83 -9.83
N SER A 218 -13.06 -8.80 -8.98
CA SER A 218 -12.24 -9.28 -7.85
C SER A 218 -10.88 -9.87 -8.23
N ASP A 219 -10.67 -10.21 -9.50
CA ASP A 219 -9.38 -10.62 -10.06
C ASP A 219 -8.55 -9.41 -10.55
N PHE A 220 -8.98 -8.18 -10.26
CA PHE A 220 -8.41 -6.89 -10.69
C PHE A 220 -8.38 -6.69 -12.21
N LYS A 221 -9.17 -7.46 -12.95
CA LYS A 221 -9.28 -7.36 -14.41
C LYS A 221 -10.36 -6.37 -14.80
N THR A 222 -10.09 -5.57 -15.83
CA THR A 222 -11.07 -4.64 -16.38
C THR A 222 -12.30 -5.38 -16.90
N ILE A 223 -13.48 -4.89 -16.54
CA ILE A 223 -14.77 -5.36 -17.04
C ILE A 223 -15.17 -4.46 -18.21
N VAL A 224 -15.65 -5.07 -19.29
CA VAL A 224 -16.26 -4.35 -20.42
C VAL A 224 -17.71 -4.83 -20.50
N GLU A 225 -18.59 -4.22 -19.72
CA GLU A 225 -20.03 -4.49 -19.75
C GLU A 225 -20.72 -3.40 -20.57
N SER A 226 -21.63 -3.80 -21.48
CA SER A 226 -22.41 -2.85 -22.30
C SER A 226 -23.55 -2.20 -21.52
N ASP A 227 -24.06 -2.87 -20.49
CA ASP A 227 -25.14 -2.39 -19.63
C ASP A 227 -24.71 -2.45 -18.17
N GLN A 228 -24.34 -1.30 -17.60
CA GLN A 228 -23.92 -1.21 -16.21
C GLN A 228 -25.06 -1.60 -15.27
N GLN A 229 -25.00 -2.82 -14.73
CA GLN A 229 -25.93 -3.32 -13.71
C GLN A 229 -25.56 -2.79 -12.31
N ILE A 230 -25.58 -1.47 -12.16
CA ILE A 230 -25.22 -0.75 -10.94
C ILE A 230 -26.43 -0.03 -10.33
N SER A 231 -26.37 0.20 -9.02
CA SER A 231 -27.44 0.96 -8.36
C SER A 231 -27.28 2.48 -8.53
N GLN A 232 -27.87 3.02 -9.61
CA GLN A 232 -27.84 4.47 -9.93
C GLN A 232 -28.44 5.35 -8.82
N SER A 233 -29.46 4.88 -8.11
CA SER A 233 -30.10 5.57 -6.99
C SER A 233 -29.16 5.74 -5.80
N ILE A 234 -28.32 4.74 -5.50
CA ILE A 234 -27.31 4.86 -4.44
C ILE A 234 -26.25 5.87 -4.83
N ILE A 235 -25.82 5.86 -6.10
CA ILE A 235 -24.91 6.85 -6.65
C ILE A 235 -25.50 8.27 -6.51
N LYS A 236 -26.73 8.49 -6.97
CA LYS A 236 -27.44 9.79 -6.85
C LYS A 236 -27.56 10.24 -5.38
N ASN A 237 -27.90 9.33 -4.47
CA ASN A 237 -27.97 9.64 -3.04
C ASN A 237 -26.61 10.05 -2.46
N SER A 238 -25.53 9.37 -2.87
CA SER A 238 -24.16 9.69 -2.46
C SER A 238 -23.71 11.06 -2.98
N LEU A 239 -24.06 11.40 -4.22
CA LEU A 239 -23.85 12.71 -4.83
C LEU A 239 -24.55 13.83 -4.05
N HIS A 240 -25.86 13.70 -3.82
CA HIS A 240 -26.65 14.74 -3.15
C HIS A 240 -26.20 14.99 -1.71
N LYS A 241 -25.75 13.95 -1.00
CA LYS A 241 -25.33 14.07 0.42
C LYS A 241 -23.84 14.32 0.58
N HIS A 242 -23.05 14.26 -0.48
CA HIS A 242 -21.58 14.26 -0.46
C HIS A 242 -20.98 13.28 0.57
N ASN A 243 -21.68 12.17 0.85
CA ASN A 243 -21.34 11.24 1.91
C ASN A 243 -21.19 9.81 1.39
N SER A 244 -20.28 9.07 2.03
CA SER A 244 -20.10 7.65 1.77
C SER A 244 -21.32 6.85 2.22
N ILE A 245 -21.71 5.85 1.44
CA ILE A 245 -22.82 4.94 1.74
C ILE A 245 -22.26 3.52 1.87
N TYR A 246 -22.65 2.83 2.94
CA TYR A 246 -22.24 1.45 3.23
C TYR A 246 -23.48 0.59 3.49
N ILE A 247 -23.71 -0.40 2.64
CA ILE A 247 -24.83 -1.35 2.73
C ILE A 247 -24.20 -2.74 2.81
N SER A 248 -24.21 -3.37 3.99
CA SER A 248 -23.67 -4.73 4.16
C SER A 248 -24.64 -5.82 3.72
N ASN A 249 -25.95 -5.58 3.86
CA ASN A 249 -26.99 -6.50 3.41
C ASN A 249 -28.24 -5.70 3.00
N SER A 250 -28.54 -5.71 1.70
CA SER A 250 -29.70 -5.01 1.15
C SER A 250 -31.03 -5.60 1.62
N ASP A 251 -31.09 -6.90 1.96
CA ASP A 251 -32.32 -7.59 2.38
C ASP A 251 -32.89 -7.09 3.71
N ILE A 252 -32.07 -6.42 4.51
CA ILE A 252 -32.45 -5.91 5.83
C ILE A 252 -32.91 -4.44 5.75
N ILE A 253 -32.61 -3.74 4.66
CA ILE A 253 -32.91 -2.32 4.52
C ILE A 253 -34.34 -2.15 4.02
N LYS A 254 -35.14 -1.35 4.75
CA LYS A 254 -36.55 -1.09 4.43
C LYS A 254 -36.75 -0.35 3.11
N GLU A 255 -35.79 0.50 2.75
CA GLU A 255 -35.80 1.30 1.53
C GLU A 255 -34.79 0.73 0.54
N LYS A 256 -35.10 -0.43 -0.04
CA LYS A 256 -34.36 -0.93 -1.21
C LYS A 256 -34.67 -0.04 -2.40
N SER A 257 -33.63 0.38 -3.10
CA SER A 257 -33.85 0.99 -4.41
C SER A 257 -34.18 -0.08 -5.45
N GLN A 258 -35.05 0.25 -6.41
CA GLN A 258 -35.50 -0.68 -7.46
C GLN A 258 -34.30 -1.32 -8.19
N SER A 259 -33.30 -0.51 -8.53
CA SER A 259 -32.05 -0.98 -9.16
C SER A 259 -31.26 -2.03 -8.35
N MET A 260 -31.32 -2.00 -7.01
CA MET A 260 -30.66 -3.04 -6.21
C MET A 260 -31.40 -4.38 -6.27
N PHE A 261 -32.72 -4.32 -6.42
CA PHE A 261 -33.55 -5.51 -6.59
C PHE A 261 -33.37 -6.08 -8.00
N ASP A 262 -33.47 -5.23 -9.03
CA ASP A 262 -33.38 -5.65 -10.43
C ASP A 262 -32.03 -6.28 -10.79
N PHE A 263 -30.96 -5.88 -10.12
CA PHE A 263 -29.59 -6.37 -10.36
C PHE A 263 -29.06 -7.30 -9.26
N ASP A 264 -29.94 -7.81 -8.38
CA ASP A 264 -29.59 -8.72 -7.28
C ASP A 264 -28.41 -8.25 -6.39
N ILE A 265 -28.28 -6.94 -6.19
CA ILE A 265 -27.17 -6.36 -5.44
C ILE A 265 -27.43 -6.49 -3.93
N LYS A 266 -26.53 -7.17 -3.23
CA LYS A 266 -26.66 -7.49 -1.80
C LYS A 266 -25.79 -6.64 -0.90
N THR A 267 -24.60 -6.25 -1.36
CA THR A 267 -23.66 -5.42 -0.59
C THR A 267 -23.13 -4.30 -1.47
N ILE A 268 -23.10 -3.07 -0.96
CA ILE A 268 -22.67 -1.88 -1.69
C ILE A 268 -21.80 -1.00 -0.80
N ILE A 269 -20.74 -0.46 -1.39
CA ILE A 269 -19.98 0.66 -0.87
C ILE A 269 -19.92 1.72 -1.95
N CYS A 270 -20.36 2.94 -1.63
CA CYS A 270 -20.27 4.09 -2.52
C CYS A 270 -19.48 5.19 -1.83
N LEU A 271 -18.35 5.59 -2.41
CA LEU A 271 -17.45 6.60 -1.87
C LEU A 271 -17.38 7.79 -2.83
N PRO A 272 -17.95 8.94 -2.47
CA PRO A 272 -17.80 10.14 -3.28
C PRO A 272 -16.36 10.66 -3.15
N LEU A 273 -15.80 11.14 -4.24
CA LEU A 273 -14.49 11.79 -4.31
C LEU A 273 -14.72 13.29 -4.16
N ASN A 274 -14.68 13.77 -2.92
CA ASN A 274 -14.96 15.16 -2.60
C ASN A 274 -13.68 16.00 -2.60
N THR A 275 -13.74 17.17 -3.23
CA THR A 275 -12.71 18.22 -3.15
C THR A 275 -13.30 19.43 -2.41
N THR A 276 -12.43 20.28 -1.89
CA THR A 276 -12.82 21.56 -1.31
C THR A 276 -12.09 22.66 -2.07
N TYR A 277 -12.83 23.60 -2.63
CA TYR A 277 -12.26 24.76 -3.31
C TYR A 277 -11.91 25.88 -2.32
N SER A 278 -11.18 26.89 -2.79
CA SER A 278 -10.76 28.06 -2.00
C SER A 278 -11.93 28.82 -1.35
N ASN A 279 -13.13 28.72 -1.90
CA ASN A 279 -14.37 29.27 -1.33
C ASN A 279 -15.01 28.35 -0.26
N SER A 280 -14.33 27.29 0.18
CA SER A 280 -14.85 26.27 1.10
C SER A 280 -16.05 25.47 0.59
N GLN A 281 -16.39 25.57 -0.70
CA GLN A 281 -17.43 24.75 -1.31
C GLN A 281 -16.89 23.35 -1.55
N LYS A 282 -17.65 22.34 -1.09
CA LYS A 282 -17.39 20.94 -1.40
C LYS A 282 -18.00 20.61 -2.75
N GLU A 283 -17.21 20.00 -3.62
CA GLU A 283 -17.68 19.45 -4.87
C GLU A 283 -17.32 17.96 -4.91
N THR A 284 -18.21 17.13 -5.45
CA THR A 284 -17.88 15.75 -5.76
C THR A 284 -17.41 15.70 -7.20
N ILE A 285 -16.15 15.31 -7.42
CA ILE A 285 -15.54 15.22 -8.75
C ILE A 285 -15.65 13.82 -9.35
N GLY A 286 -15.94 12.82 -8.53
CA GLY A 286 -16.12 11.44 -8.99
C GLY A 286 -16.66 10.52 -7.91
N ILE A 287 -16.85 9.26 -8.24
CA ILE A 287 -17.38 8.23 -7.34
C ILE A 287 -16.59 6.95 -7.51
N LEU A 288 -16.27 6.31 -6.39
CA LEU A 288 -15.84 4.91 -6.35
C LEU A 288 -17.00 4.07 -5.83
N TYR A 289 -17.47 3.13 -6.64
CA TYR A 289 -18.58 2.24 -6.34
C TYR A 289 -18.06 0.81 -6.28
N VAL A 290 -18.44 0.03 -5.26
CA VAL A 290 -18.01 -1.36 -5.11
C VAL A 290 -19.19 -2.18 -4.63
N ASP A 291 -19.42 -3.34 -5.23
CA ASP A 291 -20.57 -4.16 -4.87
C ASP A 291 -20.32 -5.67 -4.92
N LYS A 292 -21.34 -6.38 -4.45
CA LYS A 292 -21.47 -7.83 -4.54
C LYS A 292 -22.91 -8.21 -4.83
N GLN A 293 -23.10 -9.08 -5.82
CA GLN A 293 -24.40 -9.62 -6.21
C GLN A 293 -24.70 -10.95 -5.50
N TYR A 294 -25.97 -11.33 -5.45
CA TYR A 294 -26.53 -12.62 -5.01
C TYR A 294 -26.35 -12.98 -3.53
N THR A 295 -25.22 -12.61 -2.90
CA THR A 295 -24.93 -12.93 -1.49
C THR A 295 -24.47 -11.71 -0.72
N SER A 296 -25.02 -11.53 0.49
CA SER A 296 -24.55 -10.46 1.38
C SER A 296 -23.13 -10.75 1.87
N HIS A 297 -22.32 -9.72 1.98
CA HIS A 297 -20.99 -9.76 2.55
C HIS A 297 -20.91 -8.89 3.81
N ARG A 298 -20.47 -9.50 4.92
CA ARG A 298 -20.31 -8.77 6.17
C ARG A 298 -19.04 -7.92 6.09
N LEU A 299 -19.22 -6.61 5.96
CA LEU A 299 -18.10 -5.68 5.92
C LEU A 299 -17.29 -5.73 7.24
N PRO A 300 -15.95 -5.69 7.16
CA PRO A 300 -15.09 -5.64 8.34
C PRO A 300 -15.42 -4.45 9.26
N LYS A 301 -15.38 -4.67 10.59
CA LYS A 301 -15.60 -3.61 11.58
C LYS A 301 -14.54 -2.50 11.43
N LYS A 302 -14.97 -1.23 11.53
CA LYS A 302 -14.14 -0.01 11.41
C LYS A 302 -13.43 0.15 10.05
N LEU A 303 -13.94 -0.46 8.98
CA LEU A 303 -13.40 -0.31 7.64
C LEU A 303 -13.64 1.11 7.06
N GLU A 304 -14.76 1.73 7.43
CA GLU A 304 -15.23 3.01 6.88
C GLU A 304 -14.21 4.16 6.99
N SER A 305 -13.44 4.23 8.09
CA SER A 305 -12.46 5.29 8.27
C SER A 305 -11.33 5.18 7.24
N SER A 306 -10.79 3.96 7.05
CA SER A 306 -9.74 3.72 6.08
C SER A 306 -10.23 3.98 4.65
N LEU A 307 -11.41 3.49 4.29
CA LEU A 307 -11.99 3.72 2.95
C LEU A 307 -12.23 5.21 2.65
N ARG A 308 -12.66 5.97 3.65
CA ARG A 308 -12.79 7.43 3.55
C ARG A 308 -11.43 8.11 3.35
N THR A 309 -10.39 7.63 4.03
CA THR A 309 -9.03 8.14 3.82
C THR A 309 -8.56 7.84 2.39
N ILE A 310 -8.79 6.63 1.86
CA ILE A 310 -8.50 6.27 0.46
C ILE A 310 -9.21 7.22 -0.51
N SER A 311 -10.53 7.39 -0.35
CA SER A 311 -11.33 8.31 -1.19
C SER A 311 -10.81 9.75 -1.12
N THR A 312 -10.43 10.24 0.05
CA THR A 312 -9.91 11.61 0.23
C THR A 312 -8.55 11.77 -0.45
N MET A 313 -7.66 10.79 -0.32
CA MET A 313 -6.35 10.80 -0.98
C MET A 313 -6.51 10.72 -2.51
N ALA A 314 -7.38 9.85 -3.02
CA ALA A 314 -7.69 9.74 -4.43
C ALA A 314 -8.26 11.06 -4.99
N ALA A 315 -9.26 11.65 -4.33
CA ALA A 315 -9.86 12.92 -4.72
C ALA A 315 -8.82 14.05 -4.76
N SER A 316 -7.93 14.13 -3.76
CA SER A 316 -6.86 15.13 -3.72
C SER A 316 -5.87 14.95 -4.88
N THR A 317 -5.49 13.72 -5.20
CA THR A 317 -4.55 13.44 -6.30
C THR A 317 -5.18 13.73 -7.66
N ILE A 318 -6.43 13.32 -7.90
CA ILE A 318 -7.16 13.61 -9.14
C ILE A 318 -7.32 15.12 -9.31
N HIS A 319 -7.71 15.83 -8.26
CA HIS A 319 -7.85 17.29 -8.29
C HIS A 319 -6.53 17.98 -8.66
N LYS A 320 -5.41 17.54 -8.07
CA LYS A 320 -4.07 18.05 -8.42
C LYS A 320 -3.72 17.77 -9.89
N GLN A 321 -3.98 16.56 -10.39
CA GLN A 321 -3.70 16.19 -11.78
C GLN A 321 -4.55 16.99 -12.77
N ASN A 322 -5.83 17.21 -12.47
CA ASN A 322 -6.73 18.01 -13.31
C ASN A 322 -6.31 19.49 -13.35
N ASN A 323 -5.93 20.06 -12.20
CA ASN A 323 -5.50 21.47 -12.12
C ASN A 323 -4.08 21.70 -12.68
N ASN A 324 -3.20 20.69 -12.65
CA ASN A 324 -1.85 20.76 -13.21
C ASN A 324 -1.80 20.74 -14.74
N LYS A 325 -2.95 20.74 -15.45
CA LYS A 325 -2.99 20.99 -16.90
C LYS A 325 -2.43 22.37 -17.30
N ASN A 326 -2.17 23.28 -16.34
CA ASN A 326 -1.26 24.42 -16.46
C ASN A 326 -0.33 24.48 -15.23
N PRO A 327 0.89 23.92 -15.28
CA PRO A 327 1.77 23.93 -14.12
C PRO A 327 2.38 25.33 -13.96
N MET A 328 1.74 26.19 -13.15
CA MET A 328 2.49 27.26 -12.49
C MET A 328 2.99 26.71 -11.16
N PRO A 329 4.30 26.41 -11.02
CA PRO A 329 4.84 26.05 -9.71
C PRO A 329 4.63 27.24 -8.78
N SER A 330 4.10 26.98 -7.58
CA SER A 330 3.92 28.02 -6.56
C SER A 330 5.23 28.80 -6.36
N SER A 331 5.14 30.10 -6.12
CA SER A 331 6.29 30.99 -5.97
C SER A 331 7.29 30.48 -4.93
N GLU A 332 6.80 29.85 -3.87
CA GLU A 332 7.60 29.17 -2.84
C GLU A 332 8.38 27.98 -3.39
N THR A 333 7.73 27.11 -4.19
CA THR A 333 8.39 25.95 -4.80
C THR A 333 9.46 26.38 -5.81
N GLN A 334 9.21 27.46 -6.57
CA GLN A 334 10.23 28.04 -7.45
C GLN A 334 11.39 28.64 -6.66
N ALA A 335 11.13 29.28 -5.52
CA ALA A 335 12.16 29.83 -4.66
C ALA A 335 13.04 28.72 -4.06
N THR A 336 12.44 27.63 -3.57
CA THR A 336 13.17 26.47 -3.05
C THR A 336 13.98 25.78 -4.14
N ILE A 337 13.42 25.58 -5.34
CA ILE A 337 14.16 24.98 -6.47
C ILE A 337 15.32 25.88 -6.89
N ARG A 338 15.14 27.20 -6.95
CA ARG A 338 16.22 28.15 -7.26
C ARG A 338 17.30 28.14 -6.19
N HIS A 339 16.92 28.06 -4.91
CA HIS A 339 17.87 27.95 -3.80
C HIS A 339 18.71 26.67 -3.90
N LEU A 340 18.06 25.51 -4.06
CA LEU A 340 18.74 24.23 -4.19
C LEU A 340 19.66 24.18 -5.42
N LYS A 341 19.25 24.79 -6.54
CA LYS A 341 20.10 24.89 -7.74
C LYS A 341 21.36 25.73 -7.51
N ARG A 342 21.31 26.79 -6.69
CA ARG A 342 22.50 27.60 -6.34
C ARG A 342 23.45 26.82 -5.44
N GLU A 343 22.93 26.21 -4.38
CA GLU A 343 23.72 25.38 -3.46
C GLU A 343 24.45 24.24 -4.20
N LEU A 344 23.76 23.56 -5.14
CA LEU A 344 24.39 22.54 -5.98
C LEU A 344 25.48 23.10 -6.92
N ALA A 345 25.32 24.33 -7.40
CA ALA A 345 26.34 24.97 -8.24
C ALA A 345 27.59 25.34 -7.41
N ASP A 346 27.40 25.85 -6.19
CA ASP A 346 28.49 26.21 -5.29
C ASP A 346 29.27 24.96 -4.85
N LEU A 347 28.58 23.86 -4.55
CA LEU A 347 29.23 22.58 -4.24
C LEU A 347 30.03 22.03 -5.42
N ARG A 348 29.50 22.09 -6.64
CA ARG A 348 30.24 21.68 -7.84
C ARG A 348 31.50 22.52 -8.01
N LYS A 349 31.42 23.83 -7.76
CA LYS A 349 32.58 24.72 -7.82
C LYS A 349 33.62 24.34 -6.74
N HIS A 350 33.20 24.11 -5.51
CA HIS A 350 34.08 23.71 -4.42
C HIS A 350 34.75 22.35 -4.64
N LEU A 351 34.00 21.36 -5.15
CA LEU A 351 34.55 20.05 -5.50
C LEU A 351 35.55 20.14 -6.66
N LYS A 352 35.26 20.96 -7.67
CA LYS A 352 36.18 21.22 -8.78
C LYS A 352 37.48 21.87 -8.31
N THR A 353 37.41 22.94 -7.51
CA THR A 353 38.59 23.58 -6.92
C THR A 353 39.37 22.61 -6.02
N SER A 354 38.67 21.75 -5.29
CA SER A 354 39.32 20.74 -4.44
C SER A 354 40.02 19.66 -5.26
N SER A 355 39.43 19.21 -6.36
CA SER A 355 40.04 18.29 -7.31
C SER A 355 41.29 18.88 -7.95
N GLU A 356 41.19 20.12 -8.49
CA GLU A 356 42.31 20.81 -9.13
C GLU A 356 43.48 21.06 -8.15
N LEU A 357 43.19 21.26 -6.87
CA LEU A 357 44.22 21.39 -5.84
C LEU A 357 44.83 20.02 -5.48
N ILE A 358 44.04 18.95 -5.44
CA ILE A 358 44.56 17.58 -5.23
C ILE A 358 45.51 17.20 -6.37
N ASP A 359 45.15 17.51 -7.61
CA ASP A 359 45.99 17.23 -8.78
C ASP A 359 47.27 18.07 -8.81
N LYS A 360 47.29 19.21 -8.10
CA LYS A 360 48.43 20.14 -8.06
C LYS A 360 49.42 19.86 -6.92
N TYR A 361 49.02 19.15 -5.87
CA TYR A 361 49.89 18.76 -4.76
C TYR A 361 50.29 17.29 -4.91
N ASP A 362 51.50 17.08 -5.43
CA ASP A 362 52.12 15.77 -5.65
C ASP A 362 52.03 14.88 -4.39
N TYR A 363 51.75 13.58 -4.60
CA TYR A 363 51.25 12.59 -3.63
C TYR A 363 52.24 12.24 -2.49
N GLY A 364 52.65 13.21 -1.67
CA GLY A 364 53.65 13.01 -0.60
C GLY A 364 53.15 13.21 0.83
N ASN A 365 52.02 13.91 1.06
CA ASN A 365 51.59 14.25 2.43
C ASN A 365 50.18 13.72 2.77
N PRO A 366 50.08 12.50 3.35
CA PRO A 366 48.82 11.88 3.76
C PRO A 366 47.98 12.72 4.73
N CYS A 367 48.63 13.61 5.49
CA CYS A 367 47.97 14.43 6.49
C CYS A 367 47.11 15.56 5.87
N ALA A 368 47.55 16.10 4.72
CA ALA A 368 46.81 17.10 3.97
C ALA A 368 45.52 16.51 3.36
N ILE A 369 45.62 15.30 2.78
CA ILE A 369 44.47 14.55 2.23
C ILE A 369 43.45 14.23 3.33
N LYS A 370 43.92 13.77 4.50
CA LYS A 370 43.04 13.40 5.62
C LYS A 370 42.30 14.60 6.22
N THR A 371 42.95 15.77 6.25
CA THR A 371 42.34 17.02 6.72
C THR A 371 41.28 17.50 5.73
N ARG A 372 41.56 17.41 4.43
CA ARG A 372 40.62 17.80 3.35
C ARG A 372 39.41 16.87 3.26
N LEU A 373 39.58 15.57 3.41
CA LEU A 373 38.46 14.61 3.50
C LEU A 373 37.54 14.90 4.69
N ARG A 374 38.08 15.45 5.79
CA ARG A 374 37.26 15.90 6.92
C ARG A 374 36.46 17.16 6.59
N GLU A 375 36.98 18.07 5.79
CA GLU A 375 36.25 19.26 5.32
C GLU A 375 35.10 18.85 4.38
N CYS A 376 35.38 18.05 3.35
CA CYS A 376 34.32 17.51 2.46
C CYS A 376 33.24 16.74 3.24
N ARG A 377 33.64 15.98 4.27
CA ARG A 377 32.68 15.29 5.15
C ARG A 377 31.81 16.25 5.96
N LYS A 378 32.35 17.38 6.43
CA LYS A 378 31.56 18.39 7.15
C LYS A 378 30.53 19.05 6.24
N ASP A 379 30.88 19.31 4.99
CA ASP A 379 29.98 19.94 4.01
C ASP A 379 28.88 18.97 3.54
N LEU A 380 29.19 17.68 3.40
CA LEU A 380 28.17 16.66 3.16
C LEU A 380 27.20 16.50 4.35
N LEU A 381 27.68 16.69 5.57
CA LEU A 381 26.84 16.66 6.78
C LEU A 381 25.98 17.92 6.95
N SER A 382 26.42 19.09 6.46
CA SER A 382 25.57 20.30 6.47
C SER A 382 24.43 20.15 5.46
N LEU A 383 24.71 19.60 4.27
CA LEU A 383 23.69 19.23 3.28
C LEU A 383 22.69 18.21 3.82
N SER A 384 23.16 17.17 4.51
CA SER A 384 22.25 16.15 5.05
C SER A 384 21.27 16.77 6.04
N LYS A 385 21.71 17.75 6.85
CA LYS A 385 20.85 18.49 7.81
C LYS A 385 19.82 19.40 7.14
N ILE A 386 20.17 19.96 5.99
CA ILE A 386 19.26 20.81 5.19
C ILE A 386 18.20 19.95 4.52
N ILE A 387 18.60 18.80 3.94
CA ILE A 387 17.69 17.84 3.30
C ILE A 387 16.77 17.18 4.33
N SER A 388 17.26 16.93 5.55
CA SER A 388 16.44 16.40 6.65
C SER A 388 15.53 17.43 7.32
N GLY A 389 15.43 18.66 6.78
CA GLY A 389 14.51 19.70 7.27
C GLY A 389 14.85 20.22 8.67
N SER A 390 16.08 20.03 9.15
CA SER A 390 16.47 20.33 10.54
C SER A 390 17.03 21.75 10.72
N ALA A 391 17.06 22.56 9.66
CA ALA A 391 17.47 23.96 9.71
C ALA A 391 16.25 24.88 9.91
N HIS A 392 16.27 25.67 10.98
CA HIS A 392 15.25 26.68 11.26
C HIS A 392 15.30 27.76 10.16
N ILE A 393 14.27 27.83 9.32
CA ILE A 393 14.09 28.96 8.40
C ILE A 393 13.86 30.21 9.27
N PRO A 394 14.68 31.27 9.18
CA PRO A 394 14.41 32.50 9.91
C PRO A 394 13.10 33.09 9.39
N LYS A 395 12.16 33.40 10.29
CA LYS A 395 10.96 34.15 9.93
C LYS A 395 11.40 35.52 9.40
N VAL A 396 11.13 35.78 8.13
CA VAL A 396 11.24 37.13 7.57
C VAL A 396 10.24 38.00 8.31
N HIS A 397 10.74 38.92 9.14
CA HIS A 397 9.90 39.94 9.74
C HIS A 397 9.27 40.78 8.61
N LYS A 398 7.94 40.91 8.66
CA LYS A 398 7.19 41.90 7.90
C LYS A 398 7.80 43.28 8.19
N LEU A 399 8.33 43.94 7.17
CA LEU A 399 8.48 45.38 7.17
C LEU A 399 7.07 45.98 7.09
N GLU A 400 6.63 46.60 8.18
CA GLU A 400 5.46 47.46 8.18
C GLU A 400 5.83 48.82 7.59
N LYS A 401 5.01 49.23 6.61
CA LYS A 401 4.79 50.56 6.01
C LYS A 401 5.95 51.25 5.30
#